data_AF-A0A377ZCG6-F1
#
_entry.id   AF-A0A377ZCG6-F1
#
_cell.length_a   1.000
_cell.length_b   1.000
_cell.length_c   1.000
_cell.angle_alpha   90.00
_cell.angle_beta   90.00
_cell.angle_gamma   90.00
#
_symmetry.space_group_name_H-M   'P 1'
#
loop_
_entity.id
_entity.type
_entity.pdbx_description
1 polymer ?
#
loop_
_entity_poly.entity_id
_entity_poly.type
_entity_poly.pdbx_seq_one_letter_code
_entity_poly.pdbx_strand_id
1 'polypeptide(L)'
;MQMVGLALTHSTSDFGNILLDVANKSILQGWDEAAETFEQWTKKGQLSDFKTAHRVGMGGFPSLRQVREGAEYKYVTTSDKGETIALATYGEIFSITRQAIINDDLNQLTDVPMKMGRAAKATIGDLVYAILTKNPKLSDGKALFHADHKNLSTGAISVSSLDDARKLMRLQKEGERSLNIRPAFMLVPVALETLG
;
A
#
# COMPACT_ATOMS: atom_id res chain seq x y z
N MET A 1 38.06 1.80 54.07
CA MET A 1 37.80 2.51 52.80
C MET A 1 37.55 1.47 51.71
N GLN A 2 36.32 0.98 51.73
CA GLN A 2 35.70 0.11 50.75
C GLN A 2 34.69 1.02 50.04
N MET A 3 34.48 0.84 48.73
CA MET A 3 33.50 1.56 47.88
C MET A 3 33.99 2.79 47.10
N VAL A 4 34.99 2.63 46.21
CA VAL A 4 35.13 3.46 44.99
C VAL A 4 35.64 2.60 43.82
N GLY A 5 34.99 1.46 43.58
CA GLY A 5 35.41 0.48 42.56
C GLY A 5 34.25 -0.12 41.76
N LEU A 6 33.15 0.62 41.63
CA LEU A 6 31.94 0.19 40.90
C LEU A 6 31.34 1.32 40.05
N ALA A 7 32.18 2.28 39.65
CA ALA A 7 31.83 3.25 38.64
C ALA A 7 32.41 2.77 37.29
N LEU A 8 31.51 2.40 36.38
CA LEU A 8 31.73 2.30 34.92
C LEU A 8 32.48 1.07 34.39
N THR A 9 32.11 -0.15 34.83
CA THR A 9 32.32 -1.34 33.99
C THR A 9 31.11 -1.58 33.09
N HIS A 10 30.75 -0.60 32.25
CA HIS A 10 29.92 -0.87 31.09
C HIS A 10 30.87 -1.11 29.92
N SER A 11 30.93 -2.36 29.46
CA SER A 11 31.72 -2.68 28.28
C SER A 11 31.11 -1.95 27.07
N THR A 12 31.91 -1.69 26.04
CA THR A 12 31.44 -1.18 24.74
C THR A 12 30.28 -1.98 24.14
N SER A 13 30.02 -3.20 24.63
CA SER A 13 28.91 -4.05 24.22
C SER A 13 27.56 -3.65 24.86
N ASP A 14 27.56 -3.18 26.12
CA ASP A 14 26.31 -2.92 26.85
C ASP A 14 25.62 -1.64 26.37
N PHE A 15 26.40 -0.63 25.98
CA PHE A 15 25.88 0.58 25.32
C PHE A 15 25.34 0.30 23.92
N GLY A 16 25.93 -0.63 23.17
CA GLY A 16 25.45 -0.98 21.83
C GLY A 16 24.02 -1.53 21.84
N ASN A 17 23.70 -2.41 22.79
CA ASN A 17 22.36 -2.98 22.93
C ASN A 17 21.32 -1.93 23.35
N ILE A 18 21.68 -1.03 24.27
CA ILE A 18 20.79 0.07 24.69
C ILE A 18 20.53 1.05 23.53
N LEU A 19 21.58 1.41 22.78
CA LEU A 19 21.46 2.29 21.63
C LEU A 19 20.61 1.66 20.51
N LEU A 20 20.74 0.35 20.29
CA LEU A 20 19.89 -0.38 19.35
C LEU A 20 18.42 -0.38 19.80
N ASP A 21 18.14 -0.58 21.09
CA ASP A 21 16.77 -0.55 21.61
C ASP A 21 16.14 0.86 21.49
N VAL A 22 16.89 1.91 21.82
CA VAL A 22 16.44 3.31 21.66
C VAL A 22 16.22 3.68 20.20
N ALA A 23 17.11 3.27 19.29
CA ALA A 23 16.95 3.49 17.86
C ALA A 23 15.73 2.75 17.31
N ASN A 24 15.52 1.48 17.69
CA ASN A 24 14.34 0.71 17.29
C ASN A 24 13.04 1.35 17.77
N LYS A 25 12.98 1.79 19.03
CA LYS A 25 11.82 2.51 19.57
C LYS A 25 11.56 3.81 18.83
N SER A 26 12.61 4.57 18.53
CA SER A 26 12.50 5.84 17.79
C SER A 26 12.01 5.62 16.36
N ILE A 27 12.47 4.56 15.68
CA ILE A 27 11.97 4.17 14.35
C ILE A 27 10.48 3.81 14.41
N LEU A 28 10.09 2.98 15.38
CA LEU A 28 8.68 2.59 15.55
C LEU A 28 7.80 3.79 15.83
N GLN A 29 8.26 4.71 16.69
CA GLN A 29 7.54 5.95 16.96
C GLN A 29 7.39 6.79 15.69
N GLY A 30 8.45 6.97 14.91
CA GLY A 30 8.38 7.68 13.63
C GLY A 30 7.43 7.01 12.63
N TRP A 31 7.42 5.68 12.59
CA TRP A 31 6.51 4.91 11.76
C TRP A 31 5.04 5.09 12.17
N ASP A 32 4.75 5.07 13.47
CA ASP A 32 3.39 5.19 13.99
C ASP A 32 2.86 6.63 13.83
N GLU A 33 3.71 7.64 14.00
CA GLU A 33 3.35 9.06 13.85
C GLU A 33 3.13 9.48 12.39
N ALA A 34 3.71 8.77 11.42
CA ALA A 34 3.45 9.02 10.01
C ALA A 34 2.01 8.59 9.65
N ALA A 35 1.07 9.54 9.72
CA ALA A 35 -0.32 9.30 9.33
C ALA A 35 -0.43 9.19 7.80
N GLU A 36 -0.76 8.00 7.31
CA GLU A 36 -0.92 7.71 5.89
C GLU A 36 -2.31 7.12 5.61
N THR A 37 -2.88 7.46 4.47
CA THR A 37 -4.27 7.12 4.11
C THR A 37 -4.37 5.79 3.35
N PHE A 38 -3.27 5.31 2.77
CA PHE A 38 -3.29 4.09 1.95
C PHE A 38 -3.75 2.85 2.71
N GLU A 39 -3.52 2.77 4.02
CA GLU A 39 -3.93 1.63 4.85
C GLU A 39 -5.46 1.51 4.97
N GLN A 40 -6.22 2.59 4.74
CA GLN A 40 -7.68 2.58 4.88
C GLN A 40 -8.40 1.89 3.71
N TRP A 41 -7.81 1.95 2.51
CA TRP A 41 -8.45 1.49 1.27
C TRP A 41 -7.66 0.40 0.54
N THR A 42 -6.46 0.06 1.00
CA THR A 42 -5.68 -1.07 0.49
C THR A 42 -5.76 -2.28 1.42
N LYS A 43 -5.49 -3.48 0.88
CA LYS A 43 -5.34 -4.71 1.65
C LYS A 43 -3.92 -5.23 1.52
N LYS A 44 -3.30 -5.60 2.63
CA LYS A 44 -1.96 -6.21 2.66
C LYS A 44 -2.02 -7.62 2.05
N GLY A 45 -1.21 -7.84 1.01
CA GLY A 45 -0.99 -9.15 0.40
C GLY A 45 0.36 -9.73 0.84
N GLN A 46 0.48 -11.06 0.80
CA GLN A 46 1.74 -11.75 1.05
C GLN A 46 2.19 -12.49 -0.21
N LEU A 47 3.49 -12.39 -0.51
CA LEU A 47 4.17 -13.10 -1.58
C LEU A 47 5.33 -13.86 -0.96
N SER A 48 5.51 -15.11 -1.34
CA SER A 48 6.54 -15.99 -0.77
C SER A 48 7.93 -15.76 -1.35
N ASP A 49 8.05 -15.13 -2.52
CA ASP A 49 9.32 -14.88 -3.18
C ASP A 49 9.32 -13.55 -4.00
N PHE A 50 10.51 -13.18 -4.50
CA PHE A 50 10.74 -12.01 -5.34
C PHE A 50 10.49 -12.27 -6.83
N LYS A 51 10.02 -13.47 -7.21
CA LYS A 51 9.73 -13.76 -8.61
C LYS A 51 8.46 -13.02 -9.01
N THR A 52 8.34 -12.72 -10.30
CA THR A 52 7.08 -12.19 -10.83
C THR A 52 5.98 -13.22 -10.60
N ALA A 53 5.08 -12.92 -9.67
CA ALA A 53 3.94 -13.77 -9.38
C ALA A 53 2.75 -13.30 -10.22
N HIS A 54 1.99 -14.27 -10.72
CA HIS A 54 0.71 -14.00 -11.37
C HIS A 54 -0.38 -14.13 -10.31
N ARG A 55 -1.05 -13.03 -9.97
CA ARG A 55 -2.26 -13.11 -9.15
C ARG A 55 -3.43 -13.44 -10.08
N VAL A 56 -3.67 -14.73 -10.19
CA VAL A 56 -4.66 -15.37 -11.07
C VAL A 56 -6.01 -15.40 -10.35
N GLY A 57 -6.98 -14.65 -10.87
CA GLY A 57 -8.34 -14.63 -10.37
C GLY A 57 -9.24 -15.44 -11.29
N MET A 58 -9.84 -16.53 -10.77
CA MET A 58 -10.88 -17.26 -11.50
C MET A 58 -12.05 -16.31 -11.78
N GLY A 59 -12.36 -16.10 -13.05
CA GLY A 59 -13.39 -15.15 -13.46
C GLY A 59 -14.76 -15.48 -12.88
N GLY A 60 -15.54 -14.43 -12.66
CA GLY A 60 -16.92 -14.52 -12.18
C GLY A 60 -17.79 -15.41 -13.06
N PHE A 61 -18.60 -16.26 -12.41
CA PHE A 61 -19.55 -17.11 -13.12
C PHE A 61 -20.66 -16.27 -13.76
N PRO A 62 -21.06 -16.57 -15.02
CA PRO A 62 -22.25 -15.98 -15.62
C PRO A 62 -23.50 -16.36 -14.83
N SER A 63 -24.58 -15.58 -14.99
CA SER A 63 -25.87 -15.86 -14.36
C SER A 63 -26.34 -17.28 -14.68
N LEU A 64 -26.84 -17.99 -13.67
CA LEU A 64 -27.38 -19.33 -13.84
C LEU A 64 -28.57 -19.29 -14.80
N ARG A 65 -28.58 -20.21 -15.77
CA ARG A 65 -29.67 -20.34 -16.73
C ARG A 65 -30.90 -20.90 -16.01
N GLN A 66 -32.09 -20.38 -16.33
CA GLN A 66 -33.33 -20.99 -15.87
C GLN A 66 -33.47 -22.39 -16.49
N VAL A 67 -33.48 -23.42 -15.66
CA VAL A 67 -33.72 -24.80 -16.09
C VAL A 67 -35.23 -25.02 -16.09
N ARG A 68 -35.79 -25.29 -17.27
CA ARG A 68 -37.20 -25.71 -17.39
C ARG A 68 -37.35 -27.14 -16.89
N GLU A 69 -38.52 -27.49 -16.39
CA GLU A 69 -38.81 -28.85 -15.92
C GLU A 69 -38.56 -29.86 -17.06
N GLY A 70 -37.65 -30.82 -16.82
CA GLY A 70 -37.20 -31.80 -17.83
C GLY A 70 -35.99 -31.40 -18.68
N ALA A 71 -35.40 -30.20 -18.49
CA ALA A 71 -34.20 -29.78 -19.22
C ALA A 71 -32.90 -30.15 -18.49
N GLU A 72 -31.86 -30.47 -19.25
CA GLU A 72 -30.53 -30.80 -18.73
C GLU A 72 -29.71 -29.55 -18.35
N TYR A 73 -28.93 -29.66 -17.27
CA TYR A 73 -27.97 -28.63 -16.86
C TYR A 73 -26.85 -28.51 -17.90
N LYS A 74 -26.56 -27.28 -18.34
CA LYS A 74 -25.48 -27.01 -19.29
C LYS A 74 -24.20 -26.62 -18.55
N TYR A 75 -23.07 -27.15 -19.01
CA TYR A 75 -21.74 -26.72 -18.55
C TYR A 75 -21.50 -25.24 -18.82
N VAL A 76 -20.84 -24.59 -17.87
CA VAL A 76 -20.43 -23.19 -17.94
C VAL A 76 -18.91 -23.13 -17.86
N THR A 77 -18.29 -22.38 -18.76
CA THR A 77 -16.86 -22.07 -18.74
C THR A 77 -16.62 -20.73 -18.06
N THR A 78 -15.50 -20.60 -17.36
CA THR A 78 -15.01 -19.33 -16.82
C THR A 78 -13.65 -18.98 -17.44
N SER A 79 -13.34 -17.69 -17.55
CA SER A 79 -12.06 -17.18 -18.03
C SER A 79 -11.20 -16.70 -16.86
N ASP A 80 -9.89 -16.81 -16.98
CA ASP A 80 -8.95 -16.31 -15.98
C ASP A 80 -8.46 -14.89 -16.31
N LYS A 81 -8.19 -14.09 -15.27
CA LYS A 81 -7.46 -12.82 -15.40
C LYS A 81 -6.33 -12.81 -14.38
N GLY A 82 -5.10 -12.76 -14.88
CA GLY A 82 -3.89 -12.71 -14.07
C GLY A 82 -3.16 -11.39 -14.23
N GLU A 83 -2.94 -10.67 -13.13
CA GLU A 83 -2.04 -9.51 -13.12
C GLU A 83 -0.68 -9.87 -12.52
N THR A 84 0.39 -9.32 -13.10
CA THR A 84 1.76 -9.55 -12.63
C THR A 84 2.10 -8.62 -11.49
N ILE A 85 2.47 -9.18 -10.35
CA ILE A 85 2.97 -8.45 -9.18
C ILE A 85 4.38 -8.93 -8.85
N ALA A 86 5.27 -7.99 -8.51
CA ALA A 86 6.64 -8.26 -8.11
C ALA A 86 6.95 -7.51 -6.80
N LEU A 87 7.68 -8.17 -5.90
CA LEU A 87 8.20 -7.53 -4.70
C LEU A 87 9.44 -6.70 -5.06
N ALA A 88 9.51 -5.49 -4.51
CA ALA A 88 10.69 -4.63 -4.57
C ALA A 88 11.14 -4.28 -3.14
N THR A 89 12.45 -4.27 -2.92
CA THR A 89 13.05 -3.93 -1.62
C THR A 89 13.60 -2.51 -1.68
N TYR A 90 13.23 -1.69 -0.71
CA TYR A 90 13.74 -0.33 -0.52
C TYR A 90 14.40 -0.27 0.86
N GLY A 91 15.60 0.31 0.95
CA GLY A 91 16.32 0.43 2.22
C GLY A 91 17.57 1.29 2.08
N GLU A 92 17.87 2.04 3.14
CA GLU A 92 19.04 2.91 3.25
C GLU A 92 19.70 2.68 4.62
N ILE A 93 21.03 2.77 4.69
CA ILE A 93 21.81 2.58 5.92
C ILE A 93 22.34 3.92 6.40
N PHE A 94 22.09 4.24 7.67
CA PHE A 94 22.70 5.38 8.35
C PHE A 94 23.73 4.90 9.37
N SER A 95 24.95 5.44 9.30
CA SER A 95 26.04 5.11 10.22
C SER A 95 26.32 6.28 11.17
N ILE A 96 26.58 5.95 12.44
CA ILE A 96 26.87 6.94 13.49
C ILE A 96 28.27 6.69 14.00
N THR A 97 29.08 7.74 14.07
CA THR A 97 30.44 7.66 14.60
C THR A 97 30.42 7.69 16.12
N ARG A 98 31.43 7.08 16.76
CA ARG A 98 31.59 7.13 18.22
C ARG A 98 31.67 8.55 18.75
N GLN A 99 32.26 9.48 17.99
CA GLN A 99 32.35 10.89 18.37
C GLN A 99 30.96 11.55 18.37
N ALA A 100 30.08 11.22 17.43
CA ALA A 100 28.70 11.69 17.42
C ALA A 100 27.85 11.11 18.56
N ILE A 101 28.15 9.88 19.02
CA ILE A 101 27.51 9.28 20.20
C ILE A 101 27.94 9.98 21.49
N ILE A 102 29.23 10.33 21.60
CA ILE A 102 29.79 10.94 22.83
C ILE A 102 29.41 12.42 22.92
N ASN A 103 29.43 13.14 21.79
CA ASN A 103 29.12 14.56 21.72
C ASN A 103 27.63 14.79 21.42
N ASP A 104 26.71 13.99 21.99
CA ASP A 104 25.26 13.99 21.71
C ASP A 104 24.56 15.30 22.13
N ASP A 105 24.98 16.42 21.55
CA ASP A 105 24.50 17.78 21.79
C ASP A 105 23.25 18.09 20.95
N LEU A 106 22.82 17.16 20.08
CA LEU A 106 21.81 17.43 19.05
C LEU A 106 20.69 16.37 18.98
N ASN A 107 20.54 15.48 19.98
CA ASN A 107 19.54 14.39 19.98
C ASN A 107 19.53 13.57 18.68
N GLN A 108 20.67 13.48 17.98
CA GLN A 108 20.73 12.87 16.66
C GLN A 108 20.47 11.36 16.72
N LEU A 109 20.74 10.75 17.88
CA LEU A 109 20.52 9.34 18.15
C LEU A 109 19.03 8.95 18.18
N THR A 110 18.12 9.90 18.42
CA THR A 110 16.67 9.67 18.41
C THR A 110 16.00 10.28 17.18
N ASP A 111 16.45 11.46 16.75
CA ASP A 111 15.83 12.20 15.65
C ASP A 111 16.04 11.52 14.29
N VAL A 112 17.25 11.00 14.04
CA VAL A 112 17.54 10.36 12.74
C VAL A 112 16.74 9.06 12.57
N PRO A 113 16.74 8.12 13.53
CA PRO A 113 15.96 6.90 13.40
C PRO A 113 14.45 7.19 13.30
N MET A 114 13.92 8.19 14.02
CA MET A 114 12.53 8.61 13.88
C MET A 114 12.20 9.13 12.48
N LYS A 115 13.06 9.97 11.89
CA LYS A 115 12.90 10.46 10.51
C LYS A 115 12.97 9.31 9.50
N MET A 116 13.83 8.31 9.73
CA MET A 116 13.90 7.11 8.90
C MET A 116 12.60 6.30 8.96
N GLY A 117 12.01 6.11 10.14
CA GLY A 117 10.71 5.44 10.31
C GLY A 117 9.58 6.14 9.54
N ARG A 118 9.53 7.48 9.62
CA ARG A 118 8.57 8.29 8.85
C ARG A 118 8.78 8.16 7.34
N ALA A 119 10.02 8.27 6.88
CA ALA A 119 10.37 8.17 5.46
C ALA A 119 10.04 6.79 4.87
N ALA A 120 10.23 5.71 5.64
CA ALA A 120 9.88 4.36 5.22
C ALA A 120 8.38 4.23 4.95
N LYS A 121 7.52 4.75 5.83
CA LYS A 121 6.07 4.70 5.66
C LYS A 121 5.59 5.59 4.50
N ALA A 122 6.16 6.79 4.38
CA ALA A 122 5.89 7.71 3.27
C ALA A 122 6.25 7.08 1.91
N THR A 123 7.38 6.37 1.81
CA THR A 123 7.79 5.69 0.58
C THR A 123 6.76 4.64 0.13
N ILE A 124 6.16 3.92 1.08
CA ILE A 124 5.08 2.98 0.76
C ILE A 124 3.86 3.73 0.22
N GLY A 125 3.48 4.82 0.87
CA GLY A 125 2.40 5.70 0.40
C GLY A 125 2.64 6.18 -1.03
N ASP A 126 3.82 6.74 -1.29
CA ASP A 126 4.23 7.22 -2.62
C ASP A 126 4.15 6.13 -3.67
N LEU A 127 4.61 4.90 -3.37
CA LEU A 127 4.54 3.78 -4.30
C LEU A 127 3.09 3.35 -4.60
N VAL A 128 2.22 3.34 -3.58
CA VAL A 128 0.80 3.02 -3.75
C VAL A 128 0.11 4.08 -4.60
N TYR A 129 0.30 5.36 -4.29
CA TYR A 129 -0.29 6.46 -5.06
C TYR A 129 0.32 6.59 -6.47
N ALA A 130 1.58 6.20 -6.66
CA ALA A 130 2.22 6.16 -7.97
C ALA A 130 1.50 5.21 -8.94
N ILE A 131 0.89 4.12 -8.47
CA ILE A 131 0.09 3.23 -9.33
C ILE A 131 -1.12 3.98 -9.90
N LEU A 132 -1.80 4.77 -9.07
CA LEU A 132 -2.98 5.53 -9.50
C LEU A 132 -2.60 6.70 -10.42
N THR A 133 -1.54 7.42 -10.09
CA THR A 133 -1.15 8.64 -10.81
C THR A 133 -0.39 8.35 -12.10
N LYS A 134 0.48 7.33 -12.14
CA LYS A 134 1.21 6.94 -13.35
C LYS A 134 0.35 6.14 -14.33
N ASN A 135 -0.76 5.56 -13.87
CA ASN A 135 -1.70 4.79 -14.68
C ASN A 135 -0.99 3.70 -15.54
N PRO A 136 -0.25 2.76 -14.92
CA PRO A 136 0.54 1.77 -15.64
C PRO A 136 -0.34 0.84 -16.49
N LYS A 137 0.27 0.18 -17.48
CA LYS A 137 -0.41 -0.80 -18.33
C LYS A 137 -0.64 -2.11 -17.58
N LEU A 138 -1.82 -2.68 -17.75
CA LEU A 138 -2.20 -4.01 -17.27
C LEU A 138 -1.75 -5.10 -18.25
N SER A 139 -1.99 -6.36 -17.87
CA SER A 139 -1.70 -7.56 -18.66
C SER A 139 -2.30 -7.56 -20.09
N ASP A 140 -3.35 -6.77 -20.33
CA ASP A 140 -4.00 -6.59 -21.64
C ASP A 140 -3.35 -5.50 -22.52
N GLY A 141 -2.28 -4.85 -22.04
CA GLY A 141 -1.55 -3.80 -22.72
C GLY A 141 -2.19 -2.41 -22.64
N LYS A 142 -3.33 -2.27 -21.96
CA LYS A 142 -4.03 -0.98 -21.77
C LYS A 142 -3.76 -0.42 -20.39
N ALA A 143 -3.83 0.91 -20.26
CA ALA A 143 -3.61 1.58 -18.98
C ALA A 143 -4.70 1.19 -17.95
N LEU A 144 -4.37 1.19 -16.66
CA LEU A 144 -5.29 0.86 -15.57
C LEU A 144 -6.64 1.59 -15.74
N PHE A 145 -6.63 2.90 -15.91
CA PHE A 145 -7.78 3.73 -16.31
C PHE A 145 -7.79 3.94 -17.82
N HIS A 146 -8.77 3.32 -18.49
CA HIS A 146 -8.94 3.41 -19.94
C HIS A 146 -10.43 3.31 -20.31
N ALA A 147 -10.82 3.92 -21.43
CA ALA A 147 -12.22 3.90 -21.89
C ALA A 147 -12.75 2.47 -22.09
N ASP A 148 -11.90 1.58 -22.62
CA ASP A 148 -12.24 0.16 -22.84
C ASP A 148 -12.45 -0.62 -21.54
N HIS A 149 -11.86 -0.17 -20.42
CA HIS A 149 -12.08 -0.77 -19.10
C HIS A 149 -13.34 -0.24 -18.43
N LYS A 150 -14.00 0.77 -19.04
CA LYS A 150 -15.20 1.44 -18.53
C LYS A 150 -15.04 2.01 -17.12
N ASN A 151 -13.80 2.37 -16.77
CA ASN A 151 -13.43 2.91 -15.46
C ASN A 151 -12.85 4.33 -15.55
N LEU A 152 -12.93 4.96 -16.72
CA LEU A 152 -12.45 6.31 -16.96
C LEU A 152 -13.64 7.27 -17.04
N SER A 153 -13.64 8.29 -16.18
CA SER A 153 -14.53 9.45 -16.27
C SER A 153 -13.69 10.68 -16.61
N THR A 154 -14.18 11.54 -17.50
CA THR A 154 -13.51 12.77 -17.93
C THR A 154 -14.37 13.96 -17.53
N GLY A 155 -13.81 14.90 -16.77
CA GLY A 155 -14.53 16.09 -16.32
C GLY A 155 -14.01 16.63 -14.98
N ALA A 156 -14.35 17.87 -14.66
CA ALA A 156 -14.10 18.44 -13.35
C ALA A 156 -14.94 17.71 -12.28
N ILE A 157 -14.52 17.80 -11.02
CA ILE A 157 -15.29 17.27 -9.89
C ILE A 157 -16.58 18.10 -9.75
N SER A 158 -17.72 17.43 -9.89
CA SER A 158 -19.06 18.00 -9.81
C SER A 158 -20.03 16.88 -9.39
N VAL A 159 -21.19 17.23 -8.84
CA VAL A 159 -22.20 16.23 -8.47
C VAL A 159 -22.55 15.31 -9.65
N SER A 160 -22.70 15.87 -10.85
CA SER A 160 -22.96 15.12 -12.08
C SER A 160 -21.84 14.14 -12.44
N SER A 161 -20.57 14.59 -12.41
CA SER A 161 -19.44 13.72 -12.77
C SER A 161 -19.17 12.63 -11.72
N LEU A 162 -19.48 12.90 -10.45
CA LEU A 162 -19.44 11.91 -9.38
C LEU A 162 -20.55 10.87 -9.52
N ASP A 163 -21.76 11.27 -9.91
CA ASP A 163 -22.86 10.33 -10.17
C ASP A 163 -22.55 9.45 -11.40
N ASP A 164 -21.94 10.01 -12.43
CA ASP A 164 -21.45 9.23 -13.58
C ASP A 164 -20.35 8.24 -13.17
N ALA A 165 -19.39 8.66 -12.34
CA ALA A 165 -18.35 7.77 -11.82
C ALA A 165 -18.94 6.65 -10.95
N ARG A 166 -19.90 6.96 -10.07
CA ARG A 166 -20.64 5.96 -9.26
C ARG A 166 -21.37 4.98 -10.14
N LYS A 167 -21.98 5.46 -11.23
CA LYS A 167 -22.67 4.63 -12.22
C LYS A 167 -21.70 3.70 -12.92
N LEU A 168 -20.52 4.18 -13.34
CA LEU A 168 -19.48 3.33 -13.94
C LEU A 168 -19.04 2.22 -12.98
N MET A 169 -18.79 2.51 -11.70
CA MET A 169 -18.40 1.49 -10.73
C MET A 169 -19.50 0.45 -10.48
N ARG A 170 -20.77 0.88 -10.35
CA ARG A 170 -21.89 -0.05 -10.13
C ARG A 170 -22.22 -0.90 -11.37
N LEU A 171 -22.05 -0.33 -12.55
CA LEU A 171 -22.28 -1.02 -13.82
C LEU A 171 -21.06 -1.80 -14.30
N GLN A 172 -19.98 -1.84 -13.53
CA GLN A 172 -18.82 -2.63 -13.89
C GLN A 172 -19.22 -4.10 -14.01
N LYS A 173 -18.86 -4.70 -15.14
CA LYS A 173 -19.21 -6.09 -15.45
C LYS A 173 -17.99 -6.97 -15.48
N GLU A 174 -18.19 -8.20 -15.02
CA GLU A 174 -17.30 -9.30 -15.28
C GLU A 174 -18.05 -10.31 -16.16
N GLY A 175 -17.67 -10.37 -17.44
CA GLY A 175 -18.49 -11.03 -18.47
C GLY A 175 -19.87 -10.37 -18.58
N GLU A 176 -20.92 -11.18 -18.47
CA GLU A 176 -22.31 -10.71 -18.49
C GLU A 176 -22.82 -10.22 -17.12
N ARG A 177 -22.09 -10.52 -16.04
CA ARG A 177 -22.56 -10.24 -14.68
C ARG A 177 -22.11 -8.85 -14.22
N SER A 178 -23.05 -8.08 -13.67
CA SER A 178 -22.70 -6.81 -13.00
C SER A 178 -22.14 -7.08 -11.60
N LEU A 179 -21.01 -6.46 -11.29
CA LEU A 179 -20.31 -6.60 -10.01
C LEU A 179 -20.94 -5.74 -8.89
N ASN A 180 -21.74 -4.73 -9.25
CA ASN A 180 -22.42 -3.83 -8.31
C ASN A 180 -21.47 -3.25 -7.25
N ILE A 181 -20.29 -2.78 -7.70
CA ILE A 181 -19.27 -2.24 -6.81
C ILE A 181 -19.77 -0.91 -6.26
N ARG A 182 -19.89 -0.81 -4.93
CA ARG A 182 -20.25 0.42 -4.25
C ARG A 182 -18.97 1.20 -3.91
N PRO A 183 -18.82 2.45 -4.36
CA PRO A 183 -17.69 3.28 -3.95
C PRO A 183 -17.73 3.52 -2.44
N ALA A 184 -16.60 3.29 -1.77
CA ALA A 184 -16.44 3.51 -0.32
C ALA A 184 -15.58 4.74 -0.02
N PHE A 185 -14.59 5.02 -0.88
CA PHE A 185 -13.64 6.11 -0.71
C PHE A 185 -13.55 6.93 -2.00
N MET A 186 -13.33 8.24 -1.86
CA MET A 186 -12.99 9.12 -2.97
C MET A 186 -11.60 9.70 -2.70
N LEU A 187 -10.67 9.46 -3.63
CA LEU A 187 -9.30 9.92 -3.51
C LEU A 187 -9.15 11.19 -4.36
N VAL A 188 -8.90 12.32 -3.71
CA VAL A 188 -8.72 13.61 -4.36
C VAL A 188 -7.46 14.29 -3.85
N PRO A 189 -6.75 15.07 -4.69
CA PRO A 189 -5.71 15.96 -4.21
C PRO A 189 -6.29 16.95 -3.17
N VAL A 190 -5.49 17.35 -2.18
CA VAL A 190 -5.89 18.29 -1.13
C VAL A 190 -6.51 19.58 -1.70
N ALA A 191 -6.01 20.06 -2.84
CA ALA A 191 -6.53 21.24 -3.53
C ALA A 191 -8.00 21.12 -3.98
N LEU A 192 -8.55 19.90 -4.06
CA LEU A 192 -9.90 19.61 -4.52
C LEU A 192 -10.77 18.97 -3.42
N GLU A 193 -10.27 18.86 -2.19
CA GLU A 193 -10.96 18.19 -1.08
C GLU A 193 -12.29 18.87 -0.73
N THR A 194 -12.36 20.20 -0.83
CA THR A 194 -13.59 20.97 -0.55
C THR A 194 -14.68 20.80 -1.61
N LEU A 195 -14.32 20.36 -2.82
CA LEU A 195 -15.28 20.11 -3.91
C LEU A 195 -15.83 18.68 -3.91
N GLY A 196 -15.25 17.82 -3.07
CA GLY A 196 -15.47 16.38 -3.01
C GLY A 196 -16.55 15.92 -2.05
#